data_AF-A0A1F9LWV1-F1
#
_entry.id   AF-A0A1F9LWV1-F1
#
_cell.length_a   1.000
_cell.length_b   1.000
_cell.length_c   1.000
_cell.angle_alpha   90.00
_cell.angle_beta   90.00
_cell.angle_gamma   90.00
#
_symmetry.space_group_name_H-M   'P 1'
#
loop_
_entity.id
_entity.type
_entity.pdbx_description
1 polymer ?
#
loop_
_entity_poly.entity_id
_entity_poly.type
_entity_poly.pdbx_seq_one_letter_code
_entity_poly.pdbx_strand_id
1 'polypeptide(L)'
;MSVVIFLAAGCVGSDRMENLYAQRCLGCHGPSGSGDGPIAAALPVNVPNFLETVRNKSVTQIRKIIMEGKGIMPAYGPALSKPEVQDMVLFTRILSQRGRNVEWWERFDPLVWAHCNVPWEMVLGYDQPPEENKPR
;
A
#
# COMPACT_ATOMS: atom_id res chain seq x y z
N MET A 1 -37.64 12.85 17.41
CA MET A 1 -36.66 11.80 17.06
C MET A 1 -35.75 12.37 16.00
N SER A 2 -34.59 12.90 16.40
CA SER A 2 -33.61 13.45 15.47
C SER A 2 -32.73 12.31 14.97
N VAL A 3 -32.80 12.03 13.66
CA VAL A 3 -31.91 11.07 13.01
C VAL A 3 -30.55 11.74 12.89
N VAL A 4 -29.61 11.33 13.73
CA VAL A 4 -28.19 11.68 13.58
C VAL A 4 -27.63 10.78 12.49
N ILE A 5 -27.51 11.30 11.28
CA ILE A 5 -26.79 10.64 10.20
C ILE A 5 -25.30 10.78 10.52
N PHE A 6 -24.72 9.73 11.09
CA PHE A 6 -23.27 9.57 11.10
C PHE A 6 -22.83 9.35 9.66
N LEU A 7 -22.31 10.41 9.03
CA LEU A 7 -21.49 10.25 7.84
C LEU A 7 -20.25 9.46 8.28
N ALA A 8 -20.29 8.14 8.11
CA ALA A 8 -19.09 7.34 8.10
C ALA A 8 -18.26 7.84 6.92
N ALA A 9 -17.31 8.72 7.19
CA ALA A 9 -16.20 9.01 6.30
C ALA A 9 -15.33 7.74 6.26
N GLY A 10 -15.84 6.70 5.59
CA GLY A 10 -15.09 5.48 5.34
C GLY A 10 -13.86 5.84 4.52
N CYS A 11 -12.70 5.37 4.95
CA CYS A 11 -11.46 5.44 4.21
C CYS A 11 -11.55 4.56 2.95
N VAL A 12 -12.30 4.99 1.93
CA VAL A 12 -12.50 4.28 0.65
C VAL A 12 -11.23 4.29 -0.23
N GLY A 13 -10.09 4.75 0.31
CA GLY A 13 -8.84 4.96 -0.45
C GLY A 13 -7.82 3.83 -0.38
N SER A 14 -7.65 3.14 0.76
CA SER A 14 -6.57 2.14 0.92
C SER A 14 -6.82 0.88 0.10
N ASP A 15 -8.02 0.31 0.21
CA ASP A 15 -8.29 -1.02 -0.35
C ASP A 15 -8.24 -1.02 -1.88
N ARG A 16 -8.71 0.06 -2.53
CA ARG A 16 -8.61 0.19 -3.99
C ARG A 16 -7.16 0.36 -4.43
N MET A 17 -6.37 1.17 -3.71
CA MET A 17 -4.95 1.37 -4.00
C MET A 17 -4.17 0.06 -3.88
N GLU A 18 -4.37 -0.67 -2.79
CA GLU A 18 -3.69 -1.95 -2.55
C GLU A 18 -4.04 -3.00 -3.60
N ASN A 19 -5.33 -3.15 -3.92
CA ASN A 19 -5.78 -4.10 -4.92
C ASN A 19 -5.23 -3.79 -6.31
N LEU A 20 -5.27 -2.52 -6.74
CA LEU A 20 -4.73 -2.12 -8.04
C LEU A 20 -3.21 -2.31 -8.09
N TYR A 21 -2.49 -1.98 -7.01
CA TYR A 21 -1.07 -2.18 -6.95
C TYR A 21 -0.71 -3.67 -7.02
N ALA A 22 -1.40 -4.52 -6.26
CA ALA A 22 -1.20 -5.97 -6.25
C ALA A 22 -1.42 -6.57 -7.66
N GLN A 23 -2.46 -6.12 -8.36
CA GLN A 23 -2.82 -6.66 -9.67
C GLN A 23 -1.92 -6.17 -10.82
N ARG A 24 -1.38 -4.95 -10.73
CA ARG A 24 -0.75 -4.27 -11.89
C ARG A 24 0.72 -3.90 -11.68
N CYS A 25 1.14 -3.67 -10.45
CA CYS A 25 2.45 -3.08 -10.16
C CYS A 25 3.36 -4.08 -9.42
N LEU A 26 2.81 -4.83 -8.48
CA LEU A 26 3.54 -5.70 -7.55
C LEU A 26 4.40 -6.75 -8.26
N GLY A 27 3.89 -7.33 -9.36
CA GLY A 27 4.60 -8.37 -10.11
C GLY A 27 6.03 -7.98 -10.49
N CYS A 28 6.24 -6.71 -10.87
CA CYS A 28 7.54 -6.17 -11.23
C CYS A 28 8.17 -5.35 -10.10
N HIS A 29 7.39 -4.50 -9.44
CA HIS A 29 7.91 -3.50 -8.50
C HIS A 29 8.08 -4.02 -7.07
N GLY A 30 7.47 -5.15 -6.71
CA GLY A 30 7.52 -5.73 -5.37
C GLY A 30 6.67 -4.97 -4.34
N PRO A 31 6.45 -5.52 -3.14
CA PRO A 31 5.55 -4.92 -2.15
C PRO A 31 6.01 -3.55 -1.63
N SER A 32 7.32 -3.31 -1.57
CA SER A 32 7.93 -2.05 -1.13
C SER A 32 8.24 -1.08 -2.27
N GLY A 33 7.99 -1.47 -3.53
CA GLY A 33 8.44 -0.70 -4.69
C GLY A 33 9.95 -0.74 -4.91
N SER A 34 10.65 -1.75 -4.37
CA SER A 34 12.10 -1.90 -4.48
C SER A 34 12.57 -2.46 -5.83
N GLY A 35 11.65 -2.85 -6.71
CA GLY A 35 11.98 -3.47 -8.00
C GLY A 35 12.31 -4.95 -7.89
N ASP A 36 11.83 -5.60 -6.83
CA ASP A 36 12.08 -6.99 -6.45
C ASP A 36 10.82 -7.86 -6.56
N GLY A 37 9.89 -7.48 -7.46
CA GLY A 37 8.69 -8.26 -7.72
C GLY A 37 9.01 -9.67 -8.24
N PRO A 38 8.08 -10.64 -8.09
CA PRO A 38 8.31 -12.04 -8.45
C PRO A 38 8.86 -12.30 -9.86
N ILE A 39 8.55 -11.41 -10.82
CA ILE A 39 9.05 -11.55 -12.20
C ILE A 39 10.23 -10.62 -12.52
N ALA A 40 10.63 -9.74 -11.60
CA ALA A 40 11.64 -8.70 -11.86
C ALA A 40 12.98 -9.28 -12.33
N ALA A 41 13.44 -10.37 -11.71
CA ALA A 41 14.70 -11.03 -12.08
C ALA A 41 14.68 -11.68 -13.47
N ALA A 42 13.51 -11.96 -14.03
CA ALA A 42 13.36 -12.53 -15.37
C ALA A 42 13.22 -11.46 -16.47
N LEU A 43 13.11 -10.17 -16.10
CA LEU A 43 12.98 -9.08 -17.06
C LEU A 43 14.36 -8.72 -17.64
N PRO A 44 14.43 -8.31 -18.92
CA PRO A 44 15.69 -7.91 -19.56
C PRO A 44 16.23 -6.56 -19.07
N VAL A 45 15.54 -5.91 -18.13
CA VAL A 45 15.92 -4.63 -17.54
C VAL A 45 15.72 -4.67 -16.03
N ASN A 46 16.54 -3.90 -15.31
CA ASN A 46 16.34 -3.68 -13.89
C ASN A 46 15.09 -2.83 -13.65
N VAL A 47 14.16 -3.35 -12.84
CA VAL A 47 13.01 -2.58 -12.39
C VAL A 47 13.50 -1.55 -11.36
N PRO A 48 13.23 -0.24 -11.54
CA PRO A 48 13.82 0.76 -10.65
C PRO A 48 13.21 0.76 -9.25
N ASN A 49 14.06 0.99 -8.24
CA ASN A 49 13.64 1.22 -6.86
C ASN A 49 12.96 2.61 -6.74
N PHE A 50 11.78 2.66 -6.14
CA PHE A 50 11.00 3.88 -5.97
C PHE A 50 11.67 4.92 -5.06
N LEU A 51 12.50 4.50 -4.11
CA LEU A 51 13.28 5.40 -3.25
C LEU A 51 14.26 6.26 -4.03
N GLU A 52 14.79 5.74 -5.12
CA GLU A 52 15.78 6.40 -5.97
C GLU A 52 15.13 7.10 -7.16
N THR A 53 13.99 6.58 -7.63
CA THR A 53 13.36 7.05 -8.86
C THR A 53 12.09 7.85 -8.63
N VAL A 54 11.06 7.27 -8.04
CA VAL A 54 9.76 7.91 -7.83
C VAL A 54 9.89 9.10 -6.88
N ARG A 55 10.74 9.00 -5.84
CA ARG A 55 11.03 10.07 -4.88
C ARG A 55 11.44 11.38 -5.59
N ASN A 56 12.24 11.25 -6.64
CA ASN A 56 12.82 12.37 -7.38
C ASN A 56 11.99 12.83 -8.59
N LYS A 57 10.79 12.28 -8.80
CA LYS A 57 9.88 12.69 -9.89
C LYS A 57 8.79 13.62 -9.37
N SER A 58 8.25 14.47 -10.24
CA SER A 58 7.02 15.21 -9.97
C SER A 58 5.79 14.30 -10.09
N VAL A 59 4.67 14.71 -9.51
CA VAL A 59 3.37 14.02 -9.65
C VAL A 59 3.00 13.85 -11.12
N THR A 60 3.20 14.88 -11.94
CA THR A 60 2.92 14.84 -13.38
C THR A 60 3.81 13.84 -14.12
N GLN A 61 5.09 13.75 -13.76
CA GLN A 61 6.00 12.77 -14.35
C GLN A 61 5.61 11.33 -13.99
N ILE A 62 5.24 11.07 -12.73
CA ILE A 62 4.76 9.74 -12.30
C ILE A 62 3.48 9.38 -13.04
N ARG A 63 2.51 10.30 -13.07
CA ARG A 63 1.24 10.12 -13.79
C ARG A 63 1.49 9.79 -15.26
N LYS A 64 2.38 10.52 -15.91
CA LYS A 64 2.74 10.29 -17.33
C LYS A 64 3.28 8.87 -17.53
N ILE A 65 4.21 8.42 -16.69
CA ILE A 65 4.78 7.07 -16.79
C ILE A 65 3.72 5.99 -16.59
N ILE A 66 2.80 6.16 -15.62
CA ILE A 66 1.70 5.20 -15.40
C ILE A 66 0.75 5.18 -16.61
N MET A 67 0.40 6.35 -17.13
CA MET A 67 -0.55 6.47 -18.24
C MET A 67 0.02 5.93 -19.56
N GLU A 68 1.25 6.29 -19.88
CA GLU A 68 1.87 6.06 -21.20
C GLU A 68 2.85 4.88 -21.22
N GLY A 69 3.20 4.34 -20.05
CA GLY A 69 4.26 3.33 -19.94
C GLY A 69 5.66 3.93 -20.07
N LYS A 70 6.68 3.09 -19.90
CA LYS A 70 8.09 3.46 -20.12
C LYS A 70 8.94 2.20 -20.34
N GLY A 71 9.59 2.11 -21.51
CA GLY A 71 10.39 0.94 -21.86
C GLY A 71 9.50 -0.31 -21.90
N ILE A 72 9.80 -1.31 -21.08
CA ILE A 72 8.96 -2.52 -20.96
C ILE A 72 7.76 -2.36 -20.03
N MET A 73 7.68 -1.27 -19.26
CA MET A 73 6.52 -1.01 -18.39
C MET A 73 5.32 -0.65 -19.28
N PRO A 74 4.22 -1.42 -19.23
CA PRO A 74 3.07 -1.18 -20.09
C PRO A 74 2.35 0.13 -19.74
N ALA A 75 1.63 0.67 -20.72
CA ALA A 75 0.74 1.80 -20.53
C ALA A 75 -0.54 1.35 -19.80
N TYR A 76 -0.88 2.00 -18.69
CA TYR A 76 -2.11 1.69 -17.94
C TYR A 76 -3.25 2.67 -18.21
N GLY A 77 -3.03 3.72 -19.00
CA GLY A 77 -4.08 4.69 -19.33
C GLY A 77 -5.37 4.08 -19.92
N PRO A 78 -5.31 3.08 -20.80
CA PRO A 78 -6.52 2.39 -21.30
C PRO A 78 -7.19 1.46 -20.28
N ALA A 79 -6.46 1.03 -19.24
CA ALA A 79 -6.91 0.03 -18.28
C ALA A 79 -7.38 0.62 -16.94
N LEU A 80 -7.06 1.89 -16.67
CA LEU A 80 -7.36 2.58 -15.42
C LEU A 80 -8.15 3.86 -15.69
N SER A 81 -9.17 4.11 -14.86
CA SER A 81 -9.86 5.40 -14.80
C SER A 81 -8.97 6.50 -14.22
N LYS A 82 -9.30 7.77 -14.47
CA LYS A 82 -8.53 8.91 -13.92
C LYS A 82 -8.36 8.87 -12.40
N PRO A 83 -9.38 8.54 -11.59
CA PRO A 83 -9.22 8.36 -10.15
C PRO A 83 -8.25 7.23 -9.78
N GLU A 84 -8.30 6.10 -10.48
CA GLU A 84 -7.41 4.95 -10.22
C GLU A 84 -5.95 5.27 -10.58
N VAL A 85 -5.73 6.05 -11.64
CA VAL A 85 -4.39 6.57 -11.97
C VAL A 85 -3.89 7.50 -10.86
N GLN A 86 -4.75 8.38 -10.35
CA GLN A 86 -4.40 9.27 -9.25
C GLN A 86 -4.04 8.48 -7.99
N ASP A 87 -4.80 7.41 -7.71
CA ASP A 87 -4.52 6.48 -6.62
C ASP A 87 -3.15 5.81 -6.76
N MET A 88 -2.80 5.33 -7.96
CA MET A 88 -1.47 4.73 -8.20
C MET A 88 -0.34 5.76 -8.08
N VAL A 89 -0.56 7.00 -8.47
CA VAL A 89 0.42 8.08 -8.26
C VAL A 89 0.65 8.34 -6.76
N LEU A 90 -0.41 8.32 -5.95
CA LEU A 90 -0.31 8.49 -4.51
C LEU A 90 0.37 7.27 -3.84
N PHE A 91 -0.03 6.06 -4.21
CA PHE A 91 0.50 4.84 -3.62
C PHE A 91 2.00 4.67 -3.93
N THR A 92 2.42 4.87 -5.18
CA THR A 92 3.85 4.86 -5.55
C THR A 92 4.64 5.96 -4.84
N ARG A 93 4.04 7.13 -4.59
CA ARG A 93 4.66 8.19 -3.79
C ARG A 93 4.86 7.76 -2.34
N ILE A 94 3.86 7.15 -1.72
CA ILE A 94 3.94 6.64 -0.35
C ILE A 94 5.10 5.64 -0.24
N LEU A 95 5.19 4.67 -1.16
CA LEU A 95 6.28 3.69 -1.20
C LEU A 95 7.65 4.36 -1.41
N SER A 96 7.74 5.40 -2.25
CA SER A 96 8.99 6.15 -2.50
C SER A 96 9.52 6.96 -1.30
N GLN A 97 8.67 7.21 -0.32
CA GLN A 97 9.04 7.93 0.90
C GLN A 97 9.41 6.97 2.02
N ARG A 98 8.71 5.82 2.10
CA ARG A 98 8.83 4.80 3.16
C ARG A 98 9.96 3.80 2.91
N GLY A 99 11.18 4.28 2.65
CA GLY A 99 12.37 3.43 2.49
C GLY A 99 12.84 2.69 3.74
N ARG A 100 11.92 2.27 4.60
CA ARG A 100 12.21 1.47 5.78
C ARG A 100 12.45 0.05 5.30
N ASN A 101 13.52 -0.57 5.82
CA ASN A 101 13.51 -2.01 6.03
C ASN A 101 12.20 -2.30 6.75
N VAL A 102 11.23 -2.86 6.04
CA VAL A 102 10.05 -3.41 6.68
C VAL A 102 10.59 -4.53 7.55
N GLU A 103 10.60 -4.28 8.85
CA GLU A 103 10.92 -5.32 9.82
C GLU A 103 10.00 -6.52 9.54
N TRP A 104 10.42 -7.74 9.91
CA TRP A 104 9.70 -8.93 9.43
C TRP A 104 8.20 -8.93 9.82
N TRP A 105 7.83 -8.22 10.89
CA TRP A 105 6.43 -8.00 11.30
C TRP A 105 5.69 -6.98 10.42
N GLU A 106 6.39 -6.00 9.84
CA GLU A 106 5.84 -5.06 8.85
C GLU A 106 5.64 -5.73 7.46
N ARG A 107 6.18 -6.94 7.25
CA ARG A 107 5.93 -7.76 6.03
C ARG A 107 4.55 -8.41 6.02
N PHE A 108 3.95 -8.63 7.20
CA PHE A 108 2.54 -9.04 7.36
C PHE A 108 1.60 -7.83 7.42
N ASP A 109 2.14 -6.66 7.19
CA ASP A 109 1.50 -5.38 7.43
C ASP A 109 1.43 -4.54 6.14
N PRO A 110 0.49 -4.92 5.27
CA PRO A 110 -0.45 -3.96 4.71
C PRO A 110 -1.53 -3.57 5.74
N LEU A 111 -1.73 -4.42 6.78
CA LEU A 111 -2.85 -4.42 7.74
C LEU A 111 -2.74 -3.46 8.94
N VAL A 112 -1.58 -2.89 9.21
CA VAL A 112 -1.29 -1.84 10.20
C VAL A 112 -1.04 -0.50 9.49
N TRP A 113 -1.28 -0.39 8.17
CA TRP A 113 -1.84 0.85 7.61
C TRP A 113 -3.37 0.87 7.57
N ALA A 114 -4.02 -0.29 7.74
CA ALA A 114 -5.47 -0.44 7.90
C ALA A 114 -5.97 -0.14 9.33
N HIS A 115 -5.41 0.91 9.96
CA HIS A 115 -5.87 1.45 11.25
C HIS A 115 -7.23 2.14 11.18
N CYS A 116 -8.22 1.53 10.54
CA CYS A 116 -9.57 2.07 10.53
C CYS A 116 -10.63 1.09 11.04
N ASN A 117 -10.34 -0.20 11.31
CA ASN A 117 -11.43 -1.07 11.75
C ASN A 117 -11.13 -2.40 12.48
N VAL A 118 -9.99 -2.58 13.17
CA VAL A 118 -9.83 -3.78 14.02
C VAL A 118 -9.74 -3.41 15.51
N PRO A 119 -10.68 -3.88 16.36
CA PRO A 119 -10.60 -3.67 17.80
C PRO A 119 -9.55 -4.61 18.39
N TRP A 120 -8.46 -4.04 18.91
CA TRP A 120 -7.36 -4.80 19.50
C TRP A 120 -7.72 -5.55 20.77
N GLU A 121 -8.84 -5.23 21.42
CA GLU A 121 -9.37 -6.05 22.52
C GLU A 121 -9.72 -7.47 22.04
N MET A 122 -10.15 -7.63 20.78
CA MET A 122 -10.56 -8.92 20.22
C MET A 122 -9.36 -9.77 19.74
N VAL A 123 -8.24 -9.12 19.41
CA VAL A 123 -7.04 -9.79 18.86
C VAL A 123 -6.01 -10.10 19.93
N LEU A 124 -5.82 -9.21 20.90
CA LEU A 124 -4.75 -9.34 21.87
C LEU A 124 -5.21 -9.86 23.24
N GLY A 125 -6.52 -9.93 23.50
CA GLY A 125 -7.06 -10.60 24.69
C GLY A 125 -6.47 -10.12 26.02
N TYR A 126 -6.05 -8.87 26.12
CA TYR A 126 -5.54 -8.31 27.37
C TYR A 126 -6.68 -7.65 28.13
N ASP A 127 -7.28 -8.43 29.03
CA ASP A 127 -7.73 -7.99 30.35
C ASP A 127 -7.94 -9.23 31.23
N GLN A 128 -6.88 -9.66 31.91
CA GLN A 128 -7.06 -10.24 33.24
C GLN A 128 -6.19 -9.43 34.21
N PRO A 129 -6.78 -8.80 35.25
CA PRO A 129 -6.02 -8.07 36.27
C PRO A 129 -5.13 -9.02 37.06
N PRO A 130 -4.13 -8.49 37.82
CA PRO A 130 -3.07 -9.30 38.43
C PRO A 130 -3.65 -10.37 39.36
N GLU A 131 -3.10 -11.59 39.33
CA GLU A 131 -3.47 -12.66 40.26
C GLU A 131 -3.25 -12.21 41.71
N GLU A 132 -4.32 -11.81 42.39
CA GLU A 132 -4.40 -11.71 43.83
C GLU A 132 -5.32 -12.83 44.36
N ASN A 133 -4.80 -13.60 45.30
CA ASN A 133 -5.34 -14.81 45.95
C ASN A 133 -5.17 -16.16 45.24
N LYS A 134 -4.12 -16.89 45.66
CA LYS A 134 -4.09 -18.35 45.61
C LYS A 134 -3.89 -18.92 47.02
N PRO A 135 -4.92 -19.51 47.66
CA PRO A 135 -4.72 -20.32 48.85
C PRO A 135 -4.44 -21.79 48.47
N ARG A 136 -3.49 -22.41 49.17
CA ARG A 136 -3.63 -23.78 49.65
C ARG A 136 -3.17 -23.83 51.10
#